data_AF-A0A4Q5Z539-F1
#
_entry.id   AF-A0A4Q5Z539-F1
#
_cell.length_a   1.000
_cell.length_b   1.000
_cell.length_c   1.000
_cell.angle_alpha   90.00
_cell.angle_beta   90.00
_cell.angle_gamma   90.00
#
_symmetry.space_group_name_H-M   'P 1'
#
loop_
_entity.id
_entity.type
_entity.pdbx_description
1 polymer ?
#
loop_
_entity_poly.entity_id
_entity_poly.type
_entity_poly.pdbx_seq_one_letter_code
_entity_poly.pdbx_strand_id
1 'polypeptide(L)'
;MNVKEYIQSGIVESYVLGLATDAERQEFERMCVDYPEITAARDSFERSLEEQLLQDAVVPPAFLKERIFETLKPSVKEDGFQQKLEETPVRRMNVWKWIAAASLILLAGAAFWAYSTNEKYNDLSAKQAAIQEQLAQKNNELATMKADAQMLYKPGMKMVSLKGTQEAPQAYTTVYWDTTGASKDVYLMINNLPQPPSEKQYQLWALLDGQPIDLGVFDYDVREKRLLVRMKNVQNAQAFAITLERRGRPNQEKPEGQIYVVGNL
;
A
#
# COMPACT_ATOMS: atom_id res chain seq x y z
N MET A 1 9.59 -10.43 -24.23
CA MET A 1 8.99 -9.29 -24.97
C MET A 1 8.08 -9.86 -26.04
N ASN A 2 6.86 -9.34 -26.17
CA ASN A 2 5.95 -9.74 -27.25
C ASN A 2 6.16 -8.80 -28.44
N VAL A 3 6.87 -9.27 -29.46
CA VAL A 3 7.25 -8.46 -30.65
C VAL A 3 6.02 -7.90 -31.35
N LYS A 4 4.91 -8.66 -31.37
CA LYS A 4 3.65 -8.24 -31.98
C LYS A 4 3.00 -7.07 -31.25
N GLU A 5 2.98 -7.10 -29.92
CA GLU A 5 2.47 -6.00 -29.11
C GLU A 5 3.36 -4.75 -29.23
N TYR A 6 4.67 -4.94 -29.35
CA TYR A 6 5.61 -3.85 -29.54
C TYR A 6 5.42 -3.15 -30.88
N ILE A 7 5.26 -3.90 -31.98
CA ILE A 7 4.93 -3.32 -33.30
C ILE A 7 3.57 -2.61 -33.25
N GLN A 8 2.58 -3.18 -32.56
CA GLN A 8 1.24 -2.60 -32.43
C GLN A 8 1.15 -1.42 -31.45
N SER A 9 2.24 -1.09 -30.75
CA SER A 9 2.26 0.01 -29.78
C SER A 9 2.27 1.40 -30.41
N GLY A 10 2.49 1.50 -31.73
CA GLY A 10 2.63 2.79 -32.44
C GLY A 10 4.06 3.35 -32.49
N ILE A 11 5.03 2.58 -31.97
CA ILE A 11 6.44 3.01 -31.90
C ILE A 11 7.10 3.08 -33.28
N VAL A 12 6.72 2.20 -34.21
CA VAL A 12 7.27 2.15 -35.58
C VAL A 12 6.91 3.44 -36.33
N GLU A 13 5.65 3.82 -36.27
CA GLU A 13 5.10 5.01 -36.90
C GLU A 13 5.70 6.27 -36.27
N SER A 14 5.79 6.31 -34.93
CA SER A 14 6.39 7.43 -34.20
C SER A 14 7.87 7.61 -34.55
N TYR A 15 8.61 6.52 -34.72
CA TYR A 15 10.01 6.54 -35.13
C TYR A 15 10.18 7.06 -36.57
N VAL A 16 9.45 6.48 -37.54
CA VAL A 16 9.59 6.83 -38.96
C VAL A 16 9.17 8.28 -39.24
N LEU A 17 8.14 8.77 -38.54
CA LEU A 17 7.69 10.17 -38.66
C LEU A 17 8.59 11.17 -37.89
N GLY A 18 9.61 10.70 -37.16
CA GLY A 18 10.49 11.55 -36.36
C GLY A 18 9.82 12.15 -35.12
N LEU A 19 8.76 11.52 -34.61
CA LEU A 19 8.00 11.94 -33.42
C LEU A 19 8.49 11.24 -32.14
N ALA A 20 9.24 10.15 -32.26
CA ALA A 20 9.82 9.43 -31.13
C ALA A 20 10.87 10.29 -30.39
N THR A 21 10.90 10.16 -29.07
CA THR A 21 11.94 10.79 -28.23
C THR A 21 13.32 10.13 -28.46
N ASP A 22 14.41 10.80 -28.08
CA ASP A 22 15.77 10.25 -28.23
C ASP A 22 15.94 8.90 -27.51
N ALA A 23 15.28 8.71 -26.37
CA ALA A 23 15.33 7.47 -25.60
C ALA A 23 14.60 6.32 -26.32
N GLU A 24 13.38 6.60 -26.82
CA GLU A 24 12.58 5.64 -27.60
C GLU A 24 13.27 5.27 -28.92
N ARG A 25 13.93 6.24 -29.56
CA ARG A 25 14.72 6.03 -30.78
C ARG A 25 15.87 5.04 -30.54
N GLN A 26 16.65 5.25 -29.48
CA GLN A 26 17.76 4.35 -29.12
C GLN A 26 17.27 2.95 -28.75
N GLU A 27 16.15 2.86 -28.03
CA GLU A 27 15.53 1.58 -27.72
C GLU A 27 15.07 0.87 -29.00
N PHE A 28 14.38 1.56 -29.89
CA PHE A 28 13.89 1.02 -31.14
C PHE A 28 15.03 0.55 -32.06
N GLU A 29 16.10 1.34 -32.20
CA GLU A 29 17.29 0.96 -32.98
C GLU A 29 17.96 -0.30 -32.40
N ARG A 30 18.05 -0.43 -31.08
CA ARG A 30 18.53 -1.67 -30.43
C ARG A 30 17.59 -2.85 -30.72
N MET A 31 16.28 -2.63 -30.61
CA MET A 31 15.28 -3.66 -30.90
C MET A 31 15.31 -4.13 -32.37
N CYS A 32 15.66 -3.25 -33.31
CA CYS A 32 15.85 -3.61 -34.72
C CYS A 32 17.04 -4.56 -34.94
N VAL A 33 18.10 -4.45 -34.12
CA VAL A 33 19.26 -5.36 -34.17
C VAL A 33 18.89 -6.74 -33.63
N ASP A 34 18.14 -6.79 -32.53
CA ASP A 34 17.80 -8.03 -31.83
C ASP A 34 16.63 -8.79 -32.51
N TYR A 35 15.71 -8.08 -33.18
CA TYR A 35 14.49 -8.64 -33.77
C TYR A 35 14.28 -8.18 -35.22
N PRO A 36 14.61 -9.04 -36.23
CA PRO A 36 14.43 -8.72 -37.65
C PRO A 36 12.98 -8.40 -38.05
N GLU A 37 11.99 -8.91 -37.31
CA GLU A 37 10.56 -8.64 -37.52
C GLU A 37 10.22 -7.15 -37.32
N ILE A 38 10.92 -6.46 -36.41
CA ILE A 38 10.72 -5.03 -36.15
C ILE A 38 11.34 -4.21 -37.29
N THR A 39 12.52 -4.60 -37.78
CA THR A 39 13.14 -4.02 -38.97
C THR A 39 12.24 -4.18 -40.21
N ALA A 40 11.64 -5.36 -40.39
CA ALA A 40 10.69 -5.60 -41.47
C ALA A 40 9.43 -4.72 -41.36
N ALA A 41 8.93 -4.47 -40.14
CA ALA A 41 7.81 -3.56 -39.89
C ALA A 41 8.16 -2.09 -40.16
N ARG A 42 9.38 -1.65 -39.82
CA ARG A 42 9.89 -0.33 -40.19
C ARG A 42 9.93 -0.16 -41.70
N ASP A 43 10.58 -1.09 -42.40
CA ASP A 43 10.77 -1.00 -43.85
C ASP A 43 9.44 -1.04 -44.62
N SER A 44 8.45 -1.80 -44.12
CA SER A 44 7.11 -1.86 -44.75
C SER A 44 6.35 -0.53 -44.58
N PHE A 45 6.45 0.10 -43.40
CA PHE A 45 5.84 1.39 -43.14
C PHE A 45 6.54 2.51 -43.92
N GLU A 46 7.87 2.52 -43.99
CA GLU A 46 8.66 3.49 -44.78
C GLU A 46 8.27 3.44 -46.27
N ARG A 47 8.15 2.24 -46.86
CA ARG A 47 7.70 2.10 -48.26
C ARG A 47 6.28 2.60 -48.48
N SER A 48 5.36 2.25 -47.57
CA SER A 48 3.96 2.69 -47.68
C SER A 48 3.85 4.22 -47.59
N LEU A 49 4.64 4.83 -46.71
CA LEU A 49 4.73 6.28 -46.57
C LEU A 49 5.35 6.93 -47.80
N GLU A 50 6.45 6.37 -48.33
CA GLU A 50 7.10 6.84 -49.56
C GLU A 50 6.13 6.81 -50.75
N GLU A 51 5.43 5.69 -50.97
CA GLU A 51 4.43 5.56 -52.04
C GLU A 51 3.33 6.61 -51.94
N GLN A 52 2.84 6.88 -50.73
CA GLN A 52 1.82 7.90 -50.50
C GLN A 52 2.36 9.31 -50.74
N LEU A 53 3.55 9.63 -50.23
CA LEU A 53 4.16 10.96 -50.40
C LEU A 53 4.56 11.24 -51.85
N LEU A 54 4.92 10.22 -52.62
CA LEU A 54 5.25 10.35 -54.02
C LEU A 54 4.04 10.69 -54.90
N GLN A 55 2.81 10.33 -54.49
CA GLN A 55 1.59 10.70 -55.22
C GLN A 55 1.36 12.22 -55.23
N ASP A 56 1.71 12.90 -54.13
CA ASP A 56 1.57 14.35 -53.96
C ASP A 56 2.90 15.10 -54.16
N ALA A 57 3.92 14.45 -54.73
CA ALA A 57 5.25 15.03 -54.84
C ALA A 57 5.30 16.21 -55.82
N VAL A 58 5.76 17.36 -55.32
CA VAL A 58 6.03 18.54 -56.15
C VAL A 58 7.35 18.37 -56.87
N VAL A 59 7.36 18.58 -58.19
CA VAL A 59 8.57 18.48 -59.01
C VAL A 59 9.59 19.54 -58.56
N PRO A 60 10.79 19.15 -58.09
CA PRO A 60 11.80 20.11 -57.67
C PRO A 60 12.37 20.89 -58.88
N PRO A 61 12.84 22.13 -58.68
CA PRO A 61 13.49 22.92 -59.74
C PRO A 61 14.70 22.20 -60.35
N ALA A 62 14.84 22.23 -61.68
CA ALA A 62 15.87 21.47 -62.39
C ALA A 62 17.31 21.79 -61.95
N PHE A 63 17.60 23.04 -61.58
CA PHE A 63 18.92 23.50 -61.15
C PHE A 63 19.42 22.83 -59.86
N LEU A 64 18.50 22.30 -59.02
CA LEU A 64 18.87 21.64 -57.76
C LEU A 64 19.65 20.35 -58.01
N LYS A 65 19.28 19.61 -59.06
CA LYS A 65 19.99 18.39 -59.46
C LYS A 65 21.44 18.73 -59.77
N GLU A 66 21.67 19.69 -60.66
CA GLU A 66 23.02 20.13 -61.06
C GLU A 66 23.84 20.60 -59.86
N ARG A 67 23.28 21.41 -58.96
CA ARG A 67 23.96 21.89 -57.75
C ARG A 67 24.37 20.76 -56.81
N ILE A 68 23.52 19.76 -56.60
CA ILE A 68 23.83 18.59 -55.77
C ILE A 68 24.95 17.78 -56.43
N PHE A 69 24.84 17.51 -57.74
CA PHE A 69 25.87 16.77 -58.46
C PHE A 69 27.21 17.53 -58.52
N GLU A 70 27.22 18.86 -58.61
CA GLU A 70 28.44 19.66 -58.49
C GLU A 70 29.06 19.61 -57.10
N THR A 71 28.23 19.58 -56.05
CA THR A 71 28.72 19.44 -54.66
C THR A 71 29.32 18.07 -54.41
N LEU A 72 28.78 17.02 -55.07
CA LEU A 72 29.28 15.66 -54.99
C LEU A 72 30.49 15.38 -55.90
N LYS A 73 30.79 16.25 -56.88
CA LYS A 73 32.02 16.15 -57.65
C LYS A 73 33.19 16.41 -56.69
N PRO A 74 34.13 15.47 -56.50
CA PRO A 74 35.33 15.76 -55.75
C PRO A 74 36.04 16.91 -56.44
N SER A 75 36.20 18.04 -55.76
CA SER A 75 37.03 19.14 -56.24
C SER A 75 38.47 18.66 -56.20
N VAL A 76 38.93 18.01 -57.28
CA VAL A 76 40.35 17.84 -57.54
C VAL A 76 40.88 19.21 -57.91
N LYS A 77 41.21 20.00 -56.88
CA LYS A 77 42.16 21.09 -57.05
C LYS A 77 43.53 20.43 -57.22
N GLU A 78 43.97 20.28 -58.46
CA GLU A 78 45.41 20.28 -58.77
C GLU A 78 45.95 21.70 -58.56
N ASP A 79 45.92 22.16 -57.31
CA ASP A 79 46.80 23.22 -56.86
C ASP A 79 48.05 22.53 -56.34
N GLY A 80 49.19 22.82 -56.98
CA GLY A 80 50.50 22.53 -56.43
C GLY A 80 50.70 23.31 -55.13
N PHE A 81 50.13 22.83 -54.03
CA PHE A 81 50.43 23.31 -52.69
C PHE A 81 51.77 22.72 -52.25
N GLN A 82 52.87 23.33 -52.68
CA GLN A 82 54.04 23.44 -51.79
C GLN A 82 53.75 24.57 -50.79
N GLN A 83 52.72 24.38 -49.97
CA GLN A 83 52.63 25.11 -48.73
C GLN A 83 53.66 24.46 -47.81
N LYS A 84 54.75 25.17 -47.53
CA LYS A 84 55.56 24.88 -46.34
C LYS A 84 54.59 24.94 -45.18
N LEU A 85 54.22 23.77 -44.66
CA LEU A 85 53.47 23.62 -43.43
C LEU A 85 54.34 24.26 -42.35
N GLU A 86 54.12 25.54 -42.05
CA GLU A 86 54.36 25.96 -40.69
C GLU A 86 53.40 25.14 -39.86
N GLU A 87 53.95 24.18 -39.11
CA GLU A 87 53.23 23.46 -38.09
C GLU A 87 52.69 24.50 -37.10
N THR A 88 51.47 25.00 -37.34
CA THR A 88 50.67 25.58 -36.27
C THR A 88 50.72 24.56 -35.14
N PRO A 89 51.16 24.92 -33.93
CA PRO A 89 51.29 23.96 -32.85
C PRO A 89 49.92 23.34 -32.62
N VAL A 90 49.75 22.12 -33.12
CA VAL A 90 48.54 21.34 -32.88
C VAL A 90 48.61 21.00 -31.41
N ARG A 91 47.98 21.83 -30.58
CA ARG A 91 47.87 21.60 -29.15
C ARG A 91 47.11 20.31 -28.97
N ARG A 92 47.85 19.20 -28.86
CA ARG A 92 47.28 17.86 -28.64
C ARG A 92 46.40 17.98 -27.40
N MET A 93 45.09 17.90 -27.60
CA MET A 93 44.16 17.93 -26.50
C MET A 93 44.49 16.72 -25.63
N ASN A 94 44.80 16.96 -24.35
CA ASN A 94 45.18 15.89 -23.44
C ASN A 94 43.92 15.09 -23.08
N VAL A 95 43.53 14.18 -23.96
CA VAL A 95 42.32 13.35 -23.86
C VAL A 95 42.25 12.61 -22.52
N TRP A 96 43.40 12.29 -21.91
CA TRP A 96 43.48 11.71 -20.57
C TRP A 96 42.91 12.60 -19.47
N LYS A 97 43.02 13.93 -19.58
CA LYS A 97 42.40 14.87 -18.63
C LYS A 97 40.87 14.83 -18.73
N TRP A 98 40.34 14.68 -19.94
CA TRP A 98 38.89 14.56 -20.17
C TRP A 98 38.35 13.20 -19.75
N ILE A 99 39.10 12.11 -20.00
CA ILE A 99 38.76 10.76 -19.52
C ILE A 99 38.76 10.73 -17.99
N ALA A 100 39.78 11.30 -17.34
CA ALA A 100 39.85 11.38 -15.88
C ALA A 100 38.72 12.23 -15.28
N ALA A 101 38.34 13.33 -15.93
CA ALA A 101 37.19 14.13 -15.52
C ALA A 101 35.87 13.37 -15.69
N ALA A 102 35.67 12.68 -16.82
CA ALA A 102 34.49 11.87 -17.09
C ALA A 102 34.35 10.69 -16.11
N SER A 103 35.45 10.03 -15.74
CA SER A 103 35.43 8.93 -14.77
C SER A 103 35.08 9.39 -13.36
N LEU A 104 35.54 10.58 -12.94
CA LEU A 104 35.16 11.18 -11.67
C LEU A 104 33.66 11.54 -11.62
N ILE A 105 33.11 12.08 -12.70
CA ILE A 105 31.68 12.39 -12.80
C ILE A 105 30.86 11.10 -12.77
N LEU A 106 31.27 10.07 -13.53
CA LEU A 106 30.60 8.77 -13.52
C LEU A 106 30.64 8.14 -12.12
N LEU A 107 31.79 8.18 -11.46
CA LEU A 107 31.94 7.63 -10.11
C LEU A 107 31.08 8.38 -9.08
N ALA A 108 30.99 9.71 -9.18
CA ALA A 108 30.10 10.50 -8.33
C ALA A 108 28.62 10.17 -8.58
N GLY A 109 28.21 10.01 -9.84
CA GLY A 109 26.86 9.59 -10.20
C GLY A 109 26.52 8.19 -9.69
N ALA A 110 27.45 7.24 -9.84
CA ALA A 110 27.30 5.87 -9.35
C ALA A 110 27.23 5.83 -7.81
N ALA A 111 28.06 6.62 -7.12
CA ALA A 111 28.03 6.73 -5.66
C ALA A 111 26.71 7.34 -5.17
N PHE A 112 26.22 8.40 -5.83
CA PHE A 112 24.92 8.99 -5.52
C PHE A 112 23.77 8.01 -5.76
N TRP A 113 23.78 7.30 -6.89
CA TRP A 113 22.78 6.28 -7.20
C TRP A 113 22.81 5.13 -6.18
N ALA A 114 23.99 4.62 -5.83
CA ALA A 114 24.15 3.59 -4.82
C ALA A 114 23.63 4.04 -3.45
N TYR A 115 23.98 5.27 -3.03
CA TYR A 115 23.50 5.84 -1.76
C TYR A 115 21.98 5.98 -1.75
N SER A 116 21.39 6.59 -2.77
CA SER A 116 19.94 6.79 -2.87
C SER A 116 19.17 5.47 -2.98
N THR A 117 19.74 4.46 -3.63
CA THR A 117 19.13 3.13 -3.75
C THR A 117 19.19 2.39 -2.42
N ASN A 118 20.29 2.51 -1.69
CA ASN A 118 20.45 1.91 -0.37
C ASN A 118 19.47 2.50 0.66
N GLU A 119 19.24 3.82 0.62
CA GLU A 119 18.25 4.49 1.47
C GLU A 119 16.82 4.01 1.16
N LYS A 120 16.44 3.96 -0.11
CA LYS A 120 15.13 3.43 -0.54
C LYS A 120 14.94 1.97 -0.15
N TYR A 121 15.98 1.15 -0.26
CA TYR A 121 15.92 -0.26 0.12
C TYR A 121 15.68 -0.42 1.62
N ASN A 122 16.36 0.37 2.45
CA ASN A 122 16.17 0.36 3.90
C ASN A 122 14.77 0.84 4.30
N ASP A 123 14.28 1.92 3.69
CA ASP A 123 12.91 2.42 3.93
C ASP A 123 11.84 1.40 3.50
N LEU A 124 12.01 0.78 2.33
CA LEU A 124 11.09 -0.24 1.83
C LEU A 124 11.08 -1.49 2.73
N SER A 125 12.25 -1.92 3.18
CA SER A 125 12.41 -3.03 4.12
C SER A 125 11.73 -2.73 5.47
N ALA A 126 11.92 -1.51 6.00
CA ALA A 126 11.27 -1.08 7.23
C ALA A 126 9.75 -1.01 7.09
N LYS A 127 9.24 -0.49 5.96
CA LYS A 127 7.81 -0.47 5.63
C LYS A 127 7.24 -1.87 5.51
N GLN A 128 7.97 -2.79 4.88
CA GLN A 128 7.55 -4.18 4.74
C GLN A 128 7.45 -4.86 6.12
N ALA A 129 8.44 -4.67 6.99
CA ALA A 129 8.40 -5.19 8.35
C ALA A 129 7.21 -4.63 9.14
N ALA A 130 6.96 -3.32 9.05
CA ALA A 130 5.82 -2.68 9.71
C ALA A 130 4.46 -3.20 9.20
N ILE A 131 4.32 -3.39 7.88
CA ILE A 131 3.10 -3.96 7.29
C ILE A 131 2.89 -5.41 7.75
N GLN A 132 3.95 -6.21 7.80
CA GLN A 132 3.86 -7.59 8.29
C GLN A 132 3.45 -7.65 9.77
N GLU A 133 4.00 -6.75 10.59
CA GLU A 133 3.60 -6.65 12.00
C GLU A 133 2.13 -6.25 12.15
N GLN A 134 1.68 -5.24 11.39
CA GLN A 134 0.27 -4.84 11.39
C GLN A 134 -0.66 -5.97 10.92
N LEU A 135 -0.26 -6.72 9.89
CA LEU A 135 -1.01 -7.90 9.44
C LEU A 135 -1.07 -8.98 10.51
N ALA A 136 0.04 -9.26 11.20
CA ALA A 136 0.06 -10.22 12.30
C ALA A 136 -0.88 -9.78 13.44
N GLN A 137 -0.85 -8.50 13.82
CA GLN A 137 -1.75 -7.93 14.82
C GLN A 137 -3.22 -8.05 14.39
N LYS A 138 -3.55 -7.70 13.15
CA LYS A 138 -4.92 -7.78 12.62
C LYS A 138 -5.41 -9.22 12.49
N ASN A 139 -4.54 -10.15 12.10
CA ASN A 139 -4.87 -11.57 12.07
C ASN A 139 -5.15 -12.13 13.47
N ASN A 140 -4.38 -11.70 14.47
CA ASN A 140 -4.63 -12.08 15.87
C ASN A 140 -5.97 -11.50 16.37
N GLU A 141 -6.24 -10.23 16.09
CA GLU A 141 -7.51 -9.58 16.43
C GLU A 141 -8.71 -10.30 15.79
N LEU A 142 -8.61 -10.65 14.50
CA LEU A 142 -9.62 -11.44 13.79
C LEU A 142 -9.78 -12.85 14.35
N ALA A 143 -8.69 -13.50 14.75
CA ALA A 143 -8.74 -14.82 15.37
C ALA A 143 -9.46 -14.76 16.73
N THR A 144 -9.17 -13.75 17.55
CA THR A 144 -9.89 -13.50 18.81
C THR A 144 -11.37 -13.23 18.56
N MET A 145 -11.71 -12.36 17.59
CA MET A 145 -13.11 -12.06 17.27
C MET A 145 -13.87 -13.30 16.77
N LYS A 146 -13.23 -14.15 15.96
CA LYS A 146 -13.81 -15.43 15.53
C LYS A 146 -14.03 -16.38 16.71
N ALA A 147 -13.08 -16.46 17.64
CA ALA A 147 -13.22 -17.28 18.84
C ALA A 147 -14.36 -16.80 19.74
N ASP A 148 -14.45 -15.48 19.97
CA ASP A 148 -15.55 -14.85 20.71
C ASP A 148 -16.90 -15.15 20.03
N ALA A 149 -16.99 -15.00 18.70
CA ALA A 149 -18.22 -15.29 17.96
C ALA A 149 -18.62 -16.76 18.02
N GLN A 150 -17.67 -17.70 17.89
CA GLN A 150 -17.93 -19.14 18.02
C GLN A 150 -18.43 -19.51 19.41
N MET A 151 -17.99 -18.79 20.45
CA MET A 151 -18.45 -19.00 21.80
C MET A 151 -19.95 -18.72 21.96
N LEU A 152 -20.50 -17.75 21.22
CA LEU A 152 -21.92 -17.40 21.27
C LEU A 152 -22.85 -18.53 20.81
N TYR A 153 -22.35 -19.42 19.95
CA TYR A 153 -23.11 -20.54 19.39
C TYR A 153 -22.90 -21.86 20.14
N LYS A 154 -22.13 -21.86 21.24
CA LYS A 154 -21.92 -23.08 22.03
C LYS A 154 -23.25 -23.57 22.62
N PRO A 155 -23.56 -24.88 22.55
CA PRO A 155 -24.72 -25.44 23.23
C PRO A 155 -24.69 -25.10 24.73
N GLY A 156 -25.82 -24.66 25.27
CA GLY A 156 -25.99 -24.29 26.68
C GLY A 156 -25.57 -22.86 27.06
N MET A 157 -25.17 -22.05 26.07
CA MET A 157 -25.05 -20.60 26.22
C MET A 157 -26.45 -19.97 26.32
N LYS A 158 -26.75 -19.38 27.48
CA LYS A 158 -27.96 -18.57 27.66
C LYS A 158 -27.63 -17.11 27.39
N MET A 159 -28.49 -16.45 26.61
CA MET A 159 -28.40 -15.02 26.32
C MET A 159 -29.43 -14.27 27.16
N VAL A 160 -28.97 -13.30 27.94
CA VAL A 160 -29.82 -12.45 28.79
C VAL A 160 -29.65 -11.00 28.34
N SER A 161 -30.76 -10.36 27.96
CA SER A 161 -30.79 -8.94 27.63
C SER A 161 -31.03 -8.11 28.88
N LEU A 162 -30.09 -7.22 29.22
CA LEU A 162 -30.22 -6.29 30.34
C LEU A 162 -30.64 -4.94 29.78
N LYS A 163 -31.80 -4.47 30.22
CA LYS A 163 -32.37 -3.19 29.78
C LYS A 163 -32.07 -2.09 30.78
N GLY A 164 -31.95 -0.87 30.26
CA GLY A 164 -31.78 0.35 31.02
C GLY A 164 -32.87 0.57 32.07
N THR A 165 -32.45 1.06 33.23
CA THR A 165 -33.35 1.54 34.29
C THR A 165 -33.69 3.02 34.08
N GLN A 166 -34.41 3.64 35.02
CA GLN A 166 -34.66 5.09 35.00
C GLN A 166 -33.36 5.92 35.06
N GLU A 167 -32.29 5.39 35.65
CA GLU A 167 -30.98 6.06 35.76
C GLU A 167 -30.26 6.11 34.40
N ALA A 168 -30.51 5.13 33.53
CA ALA A 168 -29.93 5.08 32.19
C ALA A 168 -30.90 4.44 31.19
N PRO A 169 -31.97 5.14 30.76
CA PRO A 169 -33.06 4.54 29.97
C PRO A 169 -32.62 4.01 28.60
N GLN A 170 -31.55 4.56 28.04
CA GLN A 170 -30.98 4.14 26.76
C GLN A 170 -29.91 3.04 26.91
N ALA A 171 -29.53 2.70 28.14
CA ALA A 171 -28.52 1.68 28.37
C ALA A 171 -29.05 0.28 28.01
N TYR A 172 -28.18 -0.53 27.44
CA TYR A 172 -28.46 -1.87 26.98
C TYR A 172 -27.17 -2.69 26.98
N THR A 173 -27.21 -3.88 27.57
CA THR A 173 -26.09 -4.83 27.51
C THR A 173 -26.63 -6.25 27.38
N THR A 174 -25.80 -7.16 26.90
CA THR A 174 -26.14 -8.57 26.78
C THR A 174 -25.17 -9.41 27.60
N VAL A 175 -25.70 -10.30 28.42
CA VAL A 175 -24.92 -11.31 29.14
C VAL A 175 -25.08 -12.65 28.44
N TYR A 176 -23.95 -13.30 28.15
CA TYR A 176 -23.88 -14.67 27.68
C TYR A 176 -23.36 -15.55 28.82
N TRP A 177 -24.18 -16.48 29.28
CA TRP A 177 -23.89 -17.33 30.42
C TRP A 177 -23.86 -18.80 30.01
N ASP A 178 -22.70 -19.45 30.21
CA ASP A 178 -22.57 -20.88 29.99
C ASP A 178 -23.19 -21.66 31.15
N THR A 179 -24.42 -22.14 30.96
CA THR A 179 -25.15 -22.87 32.00
C THR A 179 -24.81 -24.35 32.07
N THR A 180 -24.20 -24.92 31.03
CA THR A 180 -23.96 -26.36 30.92
C THR A 180 -22.50 -26.75 31.08
N GLY A 181 -21.58 -25.87 30.71
CA GLY A 181 -20.14 -26.11 30.78
C GLY A 181 -19.64 -26.29 32.21
N ALA A 182 -18.45 -26.90 32.34
CA ALA A 182 -17.79 -27.11 33.62
C ALA A 182 -17.32 -25.79 34.25
N SER A 183 -16.97 -24.79 33.44
CA SER A 183 -16.45 -23.51 33.92
C SER A 183 -17.53 -22.53 34.39
N LYS A 184 -18.78 -22.67 33.89
CA LYS A 184 -19.92 -21.79 34.20
C LYS A 184 -19.65 -20.31 33.92
N ASP A 185 -18.87 -20.07 32.87
CA ASP A 185 -18.34 -18.75 32.54
C ASP A 185 -19.45 -17.75 32.15
N VAL A 186 -19.23 -16.49 32.51
CA VAL A 186 -20.10 -15.36 32.16
C VAL A 186 -19.33 -14.42 31.25
N TYR A 187 -19.97 -13.98 30.17
CA TYR A 187 -19.43 -13.01 29.23
C TYR A 187 -20.39 -11.85 29.08
N LEU A 188 -19.84 -10.63 29.09
CA LEU A 188 -20.59 -9.40 28.93
C LEU A 188 -20.29 -8.80 27.55
N MET A 189 -21.35 -8.50 26.81
CA MET A 189 -21.31 -7.68 25.61
C MET A 189 -21.90 -6.31 25.93
N ILE A 190 -21.08 -5.27 25.81
CA ILE A 190 -21.47 -3.89 26.11
C ILE A 190 -22.05 -3.27 24.83
N ASN A 191 -23.37 -3.35 24.66
CA ASN A 191 -24.03 -2.83 23.46
C ASN A 191 -24.13 -1.30 23.47
N ASN A 192 -24.69 -0.75 24.55
CA ASN A 192 -24.81 0.69 24.76
C ASN A 192 -24.80 0.98 26.27
N LEU A 193 -23.69 1.48 26.78
CA LEU A 193 -23.58 1.91 28.17
C LEU A 193 -22.95 3.31 28.14
N PRO A 194 -23.37 4.26 28.97
CA PRO A 194 -22.72 5.57 28.98
C PRO A 194 -21.30 5.47 29.53
N GLN A 195 -20.41 6.37 29.13
CA GLN A 195 -19.06 6.42 29.69
C GLN A 195 -19.14 6.84 31.16
N PRO A 196 -18.53 6.09 32.09
CA PRO A 196 -18.57 6.44 33.51
C PRO A 196 -17.64 7.64 33.78
N PRO A 197 -17.96 8.51 34.75
CA PRO A 197 -17.02 9.52 35.26
C PRO A 197 -15.72 8.87 35.76
N SER A 198 -14.61 9.62 35.77
CA SER A 198 -13.27 9.10 36.15
C SER A 198 -13.21 8.43 37.54
N GLU A 199 -14.04 8.90 38.47
CA GLU A 199 -14.14 8.40 39.86
C GLU A 199 -15.04 7.18 40.01
N LYS A 200 -15.67 6.72 38.91
CA LYS A 200 -16.64 5.62 38.91
C LYS A 200 -16.25 4.52 37.93
N GLN A 201 -16.78 3.34 38.15
CA GLN A 201 -16.57 2.15 37.33
C GLN A 201 -17.80 1.25 37.33
N TYR A 202 -17.95 0.44 36.30
CA TYR A 202 -19.04 -0.51 36.24
C TYR A 202 -18.69 -1.83 36.90
N GLN A 203 -19.71 -2.48 37.46
CA GLN A 203 -19.61 -3.80 38.05
C GLN A 203 -20.82 -4.64 37.66
N LEU A 204 -20.56 -5.90 37.29
CA LEU A 204 -21.61 -6.86 36.97
C LEU A 204 -21.95 -7.70 38.19
N TRP A 205 -23.24 -7.99 38.36
CA TRP A 205 -23.78 -8.81 39.43
C TRP A 205 -24.69 -9.88 38.84
N ALA A 206 -24.64 -11.08 39.43
CA ALA A 206 -25.73 -12.05 39.35
C ALA A 206 -26.64 -11.87 40.57
N LEU A 207 -27.93 -12.08 40.41
CA LEU A 207 -28.89 -12.10 41.51
C LEU A 207 -29.31 -13.55 41.77
N LEU A 208 -29.10 -14.01 43.00
CA LEU A 208 -29.56 -15.31 43.51
C LEU A 208 -30.48 -15.03 44.70
N ASP A 209 -31.76 -15.37 44.58
CA ASP A 209 -32.78 -15.08 45.60
C ASP A 209 -32.79 -13.60 46.06
N GLY A 210 -32.55 -12.69 45.11
CA GLY A 210 -32.44 -11.25 45.34
C GLY A 210 -31.11 -10.79 45.95
N GLN A 211 -30.21 -11.70 46.31
CA GLN A 211 -28.87 -11.35 46.80
C GLN A 211 -27.88 -11.18 45.63
N PRO A 212 -27.11 -10.07 45.61
CA PRO A 212 -26.12 -9.83 44.58
C PRO A 212 -24.85 -10.65 44.82
N ILE A 213 -24.40 -11.36 43.79
CA ILE A 213 -23.12 -12.06 43.70
C ILE A 213 -22.22 -11.26 42.76
N ASP A 214 -21.06 -10.84 43.26
CA ASP A 214 -20.08 -10.09 42.48
C ASP A 214 -19.52 -10.91 41.32
N LEU A 215 -19.71 -10.41 40.09
CA LEU A 215 -19.13 -11.00 38.88
C LEU A 215 -17.91 -10.25 38.35
N GLY A 216 -17.48 -9.19 39.03
CA GLY A 216 -16.29 -8.41 38.75
C GLY A 216 -16.60 -7.03 38.16
N VAL A 217 -15.62 -6.15 38.35
CA VAL A 217 -15.57 -4.82 37.73
C VAL A 217 -15.01 -4.93 36.31
N PHE A 218 -15.42 -4.03 35.43
CA PHE A 218 -14.88 -3.95 34.07
C PHE A 218 -14.62 -2.50 33.66
N ASP A 219 -13.55 -2.31 32.88
CA ASP A 219 -13.24 -1.02 32.28
C ASP A 219 -14.09 -0.78 31.05
N TYR A 220 -14.59 0.45 30.89
CA TYR A 220 -15.45 0.83 29.78
C TYR A 220 -14.76 0.69 28.41
N ASP A 221 -13.47 1.03 28.35
CA ASP A 221 -12.68 1.03 27.11
C ASP A 221 -12.40 -0.39 26.58
N VAL A 222 -12.71 -1.44 27.36
CA VAL A 222 -12.56 -2.83 26.91
C VAL A 222 -13.50 -3.12 25.73
N ARG A 223 -14.62 -2.41 25.61
CA ARG A 223 -15.55 -2.54 24.47
C ARG A 223 -14.90 -2.23 23.12
N GLU A 224 -13.83 -1.43 23.10
CA GLU A 224 -13.10 -1.06 21.88
C GLU A 224 -12.04 -2.10 21.52
N LYS A 225 -11.66 -2.96 22.47
CA LYS A 225 -10.59 -3.95 22.31
C LYS A 225 -11.12 -5.36 22.10
N ARG A 226 -12.33 -5.67 22.58
CA ARG A 226 -12.91 -7.02 22.55
C ARG A 226 -14.43 -6.96 22.40
N LEU A 227 -14.98 -7.94 21.70
CA LEU A 227 -16.43 -8.12 21.57
C LEU A 227 -17.07 -8.56 22.89
N LEU A 228 -16.41 -9.46 23.60
CA LEU A 228 -16.88 -10.04 24.86
C LEU A 228 -15.89 -9.81 26.00
N VAL A 229 -16.41 -9.36 27.14
CA VAL A 229 -15.65 -9.24 28.39
C VAL A 229 -15.93 -10.46 29.24
N ARG A 230 -14.90 -11.26 29.55
CA ARG A 230 -15.04 -12.40 30.45
C ARG A 230 -15.16 -11.92 31.89
N MET A 231 -16.20 -12.37 32.57
CA MET A 231 -16.52 -12.06 33.97
C MET A 231 -16.30 -13.29 34.86
N LYS A 232 -16.46 -13.15 36.18
CA LYS A 232 -16.41 -14.30 37.10
C LYS A 232 -17.54 -15.27 36.78
N ASN A 233 -17.30 -16.55 37.04
CA ASN A 233 -18.30 -17.59 36.82
C ASN A 233 -19.41 -17.55 37.88
N VAL A 234 -20.58 -18.07 37.54
CA VAL A 234 -21.70 -18.13 38.47
C VAL A 234 -22.60 -19.33 38.19
N GLN A 235 -23.28 -19.79 39.25
CA GLN A 235 -24.27 -20.84 39.19
C GLN A 235 -25.61 -20.33 39.73
N ASN A 236 -26.70 -20.90 39.21
CA ASN A 236 -28.06 -20.64 39.69
C ASN A 236 -28.50 -19.17 39.69
N ALA A 237 -27.88 -18.31 38.88
CA ALA A 237 -28.35 -16.94 38.71
C ALA A 237 -29.81 -16.94 38.24
N GLN A 238 -30.59 -15.97 38.73
CA GLN A 238 -31.99 -15.73 38.31
C GLN A 238 -32.13 -14.44 37.51
N ALA A 239 -31.20 -13.51 37.70
CA ALA A 239 -31.10 -12.26 36.96
C ALA A 239 -29.66 -11.74 36.98
N PHE A 240 -29.39 -10.76 36.13
CA PHE A 240 -28.14 -10.02 36.11
C PHE A 240 -28.40 -8.52 36.18
N ALA A 241 -27.49 -7.77 36.80
CA ALA A 241 -27.55 -6.33 36.90
C ALA A 241 -26.16 -5.71 36.78
N ILE A 242 -26.08 -4.49 36.24
CA ILE A 242 -24.85 -3.69 36.25
C ILE A 242 -25.09 -2.43 37.07
N THR A 243 -24.19 -2.16 37.99
CA THR A 243 -24.20 -0.93 38.80
C THR A 243 -23.04 -0.02 38.44
N LEU A 244 -23.24 1.28 38.66
CA LEU A 244 -22.17 2.28 38.57
C LEU A 244 -21.62 2.58 39.97
N GLU A 245 -20.44 2.05 40.23
CA GLU A 245 -19.80 2.03 41.55
C GLU A 245 -18.67 3.05 41.67
N ARG A 246 -18.33 3.45 42.89
CA ARG A 246 -17.13 4.26 43.14
C ARG A 246 -15.87 3.42 42.89
N ARG A 247 -14.91 4.00 42.16
CA ARG A 247 -13.61 3.37 41.87
C ARG A 247 -12.79 3.24 43.16
N GLY A 248 -12.09 2.12 43.31
CA GLY A 248 -11.21 1.84 44.46
C GLY A 248 -11.92 1.69 45.81
N ARG A 249 -13.23 1.39 45.83
CA ARG A 249 -13.96 1.20 47.09
C ARG A 249 -13.49 -0.04 47.86
N PRO A 250 -13.54 -0.04 49.21
CA PRO A 250 -12.98 -1.11 50.03
C PRO A 250 -13.72 -2.44 49.91
N ASN A 251 -15.05 -2.40 49.76
CA ASN A 251 -15.89 -3.58 49.67
C ASN A 251 -16.49 -3.72 48.28
N GLN A 252 -16.00 -4.68 47.50
CA GLN A 252 -16.51 -4.97 46.16
C GLN A 252 -17.57 -6.07 46.15
N GLU A 253 -17.86 -6.72 47.28
CA GLU A 253 -18.80 -7.84 47.35
C GLU A 253 -20.25 -7.40 47.55
N LYS A 254 -20.47 -6.10 47.79
CA LYS A 254 -21.81 -5.51 47.93
C LYS A 254 -21.98 -4.33 46.97
N PRO A 255 -23.12 -4.22 46.27
CA PRO A 255 -23.42 -3.06 45.45
C PRO A 255 -23.75 -1.86 46.34
N GLU A 256 -23.10 -0.73 46.08
CA GLU A 256 -23.39 0.57 46.70
C GLU A 256 -23.92 1.58 45.67
N GLY A 257 -23.67 1.30 44.39
CA GLY A 257 -24.02 2.13 43.26
C GLY A 257 -25.46 1.97 42.79
N GLN A 258 -25.83 2.88 41.89
CA GLN A 258 -27.11 2.82 41.19
C GLN A 258 -27.11 1.71 40.14
N ILE A 259 -28.25 1.01 39.99
CA ILE A 259 -28.44 0.01 38.96
C ILE A 259 -28.72 0.71 37.62
N TYR A 260 -27.88 0.48 36.63
CA TYR A 260 -27.99 1.07 35.30
C TYR A 260 -28.75 0.18 34.33
N VAL A 261 -28.49 -1.13 34.38
CA VAL A 261 -29.20 -2.12 33.57
C VAL A 261 -29.50 -3.35 34.39
N VAL A 262 -30.62 -4.01 34.08
CA VAL A 262 -31.07 -5.25 34.73
C VAL A 262 -31.79 -6.16 33.72
N GLY A 263 -31.65 -7.46 33.89
CA GLY A 263 -32.33 -8.47 33.05
C GLY A 263 -32.53 -9.78 33.80
N ASN A 264 -33.73 -10.34 33.71
CA ASN A 264 -34.07 -11.64 34.27
C ASN A 264 -33.79 -12.76 33.27
N LEU A 265 -33.49 -13.95 33.77
CA LEU A 265 -33.25 -15.17 32.98
C LEU A 265 -34.54 -15.84 32.50
#